data_AF-A0A9D4VI47-F1
#
_entry.id   AF-A0A9D4VI47-F1
#
_cell.length_a   1.000
_cell.length_b   1.000
_cell.length_c   1.000
_cell.angle_alpha   90.00
_cell.angle_beta   90.00
_cell.angle_gamma   90.00
#
_symmetry.space_group_name_H-M   'P 1'
#
loop_
_entity.id
_entity.type
_entity.pdbx_description
1 polymer ?
#
loop_
_entity_poly.entity_id
_entity_poly.type
_entity_poly.pdbx_seq_one_letter_code
_entity_poly.pdbx_strand_id
1 'polypeptide(L)'
;MVRSMISHADLPNSFWGHAILTATYILNCVPSKKVEKTPYEIWSGKKPHMSYMKIWGCEVYVKRQISTKLEPKSDKCLFVGYPKETRGYYFYNPSEGKVFVARTGVFLEKDFISKGISGRKVELEEIQESQSIDTPMEELEQETQMSL
;
A
#
# COMPACT_ATOMS: atom_id res chain seq x y z
N MET A 1 7.52 3.97 5.70
CA MET A 1 7.26 2.75 4.90
C MET A 1 6.26 2.98 3.78
N VAL A 2 5.05 3.52 4.04
CA VAL A 2 4.01 3.68 3.01
C VAL A 2 4.48 4.43 1.75
N ARG A 3 5.07 5.63 1.90
CA ARG A 3 5.62 6.41 0.77
C ARG A 3 6.60 5.60 -0.07
N SER A 4 7.54 4.91 0.58
CA SER A 4 8.54 4.07 -0.07
C SER A 4 7.92 2.86 -0.78
N MET A 5 6.91 2.22 -0.17
CA MET A 5 6.20 1.09 -0.77
C MET A 5 5.48 1.51 -2.05
N ILE A 6 4.72 2.62 -1.99
CA ILE A 6 4.00 3.17 -3.15
C ILE A 6 4.98 3.57 -4.24
N SER A 7 6.05 4.30 -3.90
CA SER A 7 7.05 4.72 -4.88
C SER A 7 7.81 3.56 -5.53
N HIS A 8 8.00 2.44 -4.81
CA HIS A 8 8.70 1.28 -5.35
C HIS A 8 7.80 0.40 -6.24
N ALA A 9 6.48 0.45 -6.05
CA ALA A 9 5.53 -0.33 -6.83
C ALA A 9 5.00 0.46 -8.04
N ASP A 10 4.61 -0.26 -9.09
CA ASP A 10 3.89 0.32 -10.23
C ASP A 10 2.38 0.42 -9.92
N LEU A 11 2.03 1.03 -8.78
CA LEU A 11 0.64 1.19 -8.32
C LEU A 11 0.28 2.68 -8.14
N PRO A 12 -0.93 3.11 -8.51
CA PRO A 12 -1.38 4.48 -8.29
C PRO A 12 -1.44 4.84 -6.80
N ASN A 13 -1.29 6.13 -6.49
CA ASN A 13 -1.39 6.67 -5.12
C ASN A 13 -2.72 6.33 -4.44
N SER A 14 -3.80 6.05 -5.18
CA SER A 14 -5.09 5.61 -4.62
C SER A 14 -5.00 4.32 -3.80
N PHE A 15 -3.95 3.51 -3.97
CA PHE A 15 -3.71 2.30 -3.20
C PHE A 15 -3.05 2.52 -1.84
N TRP A 16 -2.85 3.78 -1.42
CA TRP A 16 -2.19 4.08 -0.14
C TRP A 16 -2.85 3.42 1.08
N GLY A 17 -4.18 3.26 1.07
CA GLY A 17 -4.93 2.55 2.11
C GLY A 17 -4.53 1.07 2.25
N HIS A 18 -4.23 0.42 1.13
CA HIS A 18 -3.72 -0.96 1.13
C HIS A 18 -2.25 -1.03 1.57
N ALA A 19 -1.45 -0.04 1.16
CA ALA A 19 -0.05 0.08 1.57
C ALA A 19 0.09 0.31 3.07
N ILE A 20 -0.72 1.19 3.68
CA ILE A 20 -0.69 1.45 5.14
C ILE A 20 -1.08 0.21 5.94
N LEU A 21 -2.11 -0.52 5.52
CA LEU A 21 -2.51 -1.78 6.18
C LEU A 21 -1.40 -2.83 6.11
N THR A 22 -0.75 -2.95 4.94
CA THR A 22 0.38 -3.86 4.75
C THR A 22 1.59 -3.44 5.60
N ALA A 23 1.90 -2.14 5.65
CA ALA A 23 2.96 -1.59 6.48
C ALA A 23 2.72 -1.90 7.97
N THR A 24 1.51 -1.68 8.47
CA THR A 24 1.13 -2.01 9.85
C THR A 24 1.25 -3.51 10.12
N TYR A 25 0.83 -4.36 9.17
CA TYR A 25 0.99 -5.81 9.29
C TYR A 25 2.46 -6.21 9.43
N ILE A 26 3.34 -5.64 8.60
CA ILE A 26 4.79 -5.88 8.65
C ILE A 26 5.36 -5.43 10.00
N LEU A 27 5.03 -4.22 10.46
CA LEU A 27 5.52 -3.71 11.76
C LEU A 27 5.11 -4.60 12.93
N ASN A 28 3.90 -5.16 12.90
CA ASN A 28 3.46 -6.09 13.93
C ASN A 28 4.26 -7.42 13.92
N CYS A 29 4.88 -7.77 12.80
CA CYS A 29 5.62 -9.00 12.60
C CYS A 29 7.15 -8.85 12.73
N VAL A 30 7.66 -7.64 12.99
CA VAL A 30 9.10 -7.35 13.08
C VAL A 30 9.45 -6.91 14.51
N PRO A 31 10.53 -7.43 15.10
CA PRO A 31 10.95 -7.01 16.44
C PRO A 31 11.55 -5.60 16.41
N SER A 32 11.61 -4.95 17.57
CA SER A 32 12.22 -3.62 17.70
C SER A 32 13.60 -3.71 18.34
N LYS A 33 14.44 -2.68 18.18
CA LYS A 33 15.77 -2.65 18.81
C LYS A 33 15.73 -2.86 20.34
N LYS A 34 14.64 -2.42 20.99
CA LYS A 34 14.48 -2.52 22.44
C LYS A 34 13.87 -3.84 22.90
N VAL A 35 13.19 -4.57 22.02
CA VAL A 35 12.39 -5.75 22.37
C VAL A 35 12.58 -6.84 21.32
N GLU A 36 13.13 -7.98 21.74
CA GLU A 36 13.43 -9.12 20.87
C GLU A 36 12.19 -9.81 20.30
N LYS A 37 11.06 -9.72 21.00
CA LYS A 37 9.77 -10.27 20.55
C LYS A 37 9.05 -9.28 19.64
N THR A 38 8.35 -9.80 18.65
CA THR A 38 7.48 -9.00 17.77
C THR A 38 6.22 -8.55 18.53
N PRO A 39 5.62 -7.39 18.18
CA PRO A 39 4.34 -6.98 18.76
C PRO A 39 3.25 -8.06 18.64
N TYR A 40 3.22 -8.78 17.52
CA TYR A 40 2.32 -9.91 17.29
C TYR A 40 2.58 -11.07 18.27
N GLU A 41 3.84 -11.41 18.55
CA GLU A 41 4.18 -12.44 19.55
C GLU A 41 3.77 -12.04 20.96
N ILE A 42 3.95 -10.77 21.32
CA ILE A 42 3.57 -10.26 22.64
C ILE A 42 2.06 -10.33 22.81
N TRP A 43 1.29 -9.95 21.78
CA TRP A 43 -0.17 -9.95 21.83
C TRP A 43 -0.79 -11.34 21.73
N SER A 44 -0.30 -12.18 20.81
CA SER A 44 -0.93 -13.47 20.48
C SER A 44 -0.27 -14.68 21.16
N GLY A 45 0.92 -14.50 21.74
CA GLY A 45 1.75 -15.59 22.27
C GLY A 45 2.37 -16.50 21.20
N LYS A 46 2.16 -16.22 19.90
CA LYS A 46 2.62 -17.06 18.78
C LYS A 46 3.59 -16.31 17.88
N LYS A 47 4.58 -17.02 17.35
CA LYS A 47 5.53 -16.47 16.38
C LYS A 47 4.84 -16.21 15.03
N PRO A 48 5.05 -15.05 14.38
CA PRO A 48 4.50 -14.79 13.06
C PRO A 48 5.13 -15.72 12.01
N HIS A 49 4.32 -16.20 11.06
CA HIS A 49 4.79 -17.03 9.97
C HIS A 49 5.39 -16.18 8.84
N MET A 50 6.72 -16.07 8.80
CA MET A 50 7.43 -15.25 7.81
C MET A 50 7.20 -15.70 6.35
N SER A 51 6.92 -16.98 6.09
CA SER A 51 6.66 -17.48 4.73
C SER A 51 5.43 -16.87 4.05
N TYR A 52 4.52 -16.30 4.83
CA TYR A 52 3.32 -15.60 4.35
C TYR A 52 3.61 -14.15 3.95
N MET A 53 4.75 -13.59 4.39
CA MET A 53 5.12 -12.23 4.03
C MET A 53 5.55 -12.17 2.56
N LYS A 54 5.01 -11.18 1.86
CA LYS A 54 5.23 -10.93 0.43
C LYS A 54 5.56 -9.47 0.17
N ILE A 55 6.37 -9.24 -0.87
CA ILE A 55 6.77 -7.88 -1.28
C ILE A 55 5.57 -7.16 -1.90
N TRP A 56 5.15 -6.07 -1.26
CA TRP A 56 4.04 -5.24 -1.73
C TRP A 56 4.31 -4.67 -3.12
N GLY A 57 3.29 -4.70 -3.98
CA GLY A 57 3.39 -4.26 -5.38
C GLY A 57 4.07 -5.28 -6.30
N CYS A 58 4.49 -6.44 -5.81
CA CYS A 58 5.06 -7.49 -6.64
C CYS A 58 4.03 -8.04 -7.63
N GLU A 59 4.50 -8.38 -8.83
CA GLU A 59 3.73 -9.10 -9.83
C GLU A 59 3.47 -10.53 -9.37
N VAL A 60 2.24 -11.00 -9.58
CA VAL A 60 1.76 -12.32 -9.15
C VAL A 60 0.91 -12.93 -10.25
N TYR A 61 1.13 -14.21 -10.55
CA TYR A 61 0.20 -14.98 -11.36
C TYR A 61 -0.82 -15.68 -10.46
N VAL A 62 -2.08 -15.30 -10.61
CA VAL A 62 -3.21 -15.89 -9.88
C VAL A 62 -3.99 -16.80 -10.82
N LYS A 63 -4.25 -18.03 -10.39
CA LYS A 63 -4.99 -19.00 -11.21
C LYS A 63 -6.43 -18.53 -11.40
N ARG A 64 -6.89 -18.54 -12.64
CA ARG A 64 -8.28 -18.22 -12.99
C ARG A 64 -9.21 -19.35 -12.54
N GLN A 65 -10.37 -19.00 -11.97
CA GLN A 65 -11.36 -19.99 -11.52
C GLN A 65 -12.08 -20.66 -12.70
N ILE A 66 -12.36 -19.89 -13.74
CA ILE A 66 -13.07 -20.34 -14.94
C ILE A 66 -12.11 -20.17 -16.12
N SER A 67 -11.59 -21.26 -16.67
CA SER A 67 -10.74 -21.23 -17.87
C SER A 67 -11.19 -22.27 -18.87
N THR A 68 -11.41 -21.86 -20.11
CA THR A 68 -11.67 -22.79 -21.23
C THR A 68 -10.36 -23.46 -21.68
N LYS A 69 -10.43 -24.61 -22.37
CA LYS A 69 -9.25 -25.43 -22.76
C LYS A 69 -8.13 -24.66 -23.49
N LEU A 70 -8.46 -23.54 -24.15
CA LEU A 70 -7.54 -22.74 -24.95
C LEU A 70 -7.19 -21.37 -24.33
N GLU A 71 -7.81 -21.00 -23.22
CA GLU A 71 -7.59 -19.69 -22.60
C GLU A 71 -6.42 -19.73 -21.60
N PRO A 72 -5.77 -18.57 -21.33
CA PRO A 72 -4.79 -18.45 -20.26
C PRO A 72 -5.35 -18.96 -18.92
N LYS A 73 -4.58 -19.81 -18.23
CA LYS A 73 -4.98 -20.42 -16.95
C LYS A 73 -4.75 -19.52 -15.74
N SER A 74 -4.06 -18.40 -15.92
CA SER A 74 -3.69 -17.48 -14.85
C SER A 74 -3.63 -16.06 -15.36
N ASP A 75 -4.02 -15.14 -14.50
CA ASP A 75 -3.99 -13.71 -14.75
C ASP A 75 -2.82 -13.08 -14.01
N LYS A 76 -2.17 -12.12 -14.67
CA LYS A 76 -1.11 -11.31 -14.06
C LYS A 76 -1.77 -10.22 -13.23
N CYS A 77 -1.49 -10.23 -11.94
CA CYS A 77 -2.02 -9.30 -10.95
C CYS A 77 -0.88 -8.68 -10.12
N LEU A 78 -1.23 -7.69 -9.31
CA LEU A 78 -0.32 -7.05 -8.36
C LEU A 78 -0.75 -7.38 -6.94
N PHE A 79 0.21 -7.74 -6.08
CA PHE A 79 -0.07 -7.95 -4.66
C PHE A 79 -0.25 -6.61 -3.95
N VAL A 80 -1.41 -6.41 -3.31
CA VAL A 80 -1.74 -5.14 -2.64
C VAL A 80 -1.94 -5.25 -1.14
N GLY A 81 -2.05 -6.44 -0.55
CA GLY A 81 -2.05 -6.57 0.92
C GLY A 81 -2.74 -7.81 1.45
N TYR A 82 -3.00 -7.82 2.76
CA TYR A 82 -3.54 -8.98 3.46
C TYR A 82 -5.01 -8.75 3.90
N PRO A 83 -5.92 -9.68 3.63
CA PRO A 83 -7.30 -9.65 4.14
C PRO A 83 -7.34 -9.86 5.65
N LYS A 84 -8.29 -9.19 6.31
CA LYS A 84 -8.47 -9.26 7.78
C LYS A 84 -9.19 -10.53 8.24
N GLU A 85 -10.20 -10.95 7.49
CA GLU A 85 -11.14 -12.00 7.92
C GLU A 85 -10.82 -13.38 7.36
N THR A 86 -10.03 -13.45 6.29
CA THR A 86 -9.74 -14.69 5.57
C THR A 86 -8.24 -14.88 5.38
N ARG A 87 -7.82 -16.12 5.16
CA ARG A 87 -6.43 -16.42 4.81
C ARG A 87 -6.24 -16.30 3.31
N GLY A 88 -5.37 -15.39 2.88
CA GLY A 88 -5.07 -15.14 1.47
C GLY A 88 -4.44 -13.78 1.25
N TYR A 89 -4.57 -13.25 0.04
CA TYR A 89 -3.98 -11.99 -0.31
C TYR A 89 -4.99 -11.18 -1.12
N TYR A 90 -4.95 -9.85 -0.95
CA TYR A 90 -5.57 -8.94 -1.88
C TYR A 90 -4.69 -8.81 -3.11
N PHE A 91 -5.29 -9.05 -4.26
CA PHE A 91 -4.69 -8.88 -5.57
C PHE A 91 -5.45 -7.83 -6.35
N TYR A 92 -4.71 -6.97 -7.03
CA TYR A 92 -5.26 -6.01 -7.97
C TYR A 92 -5.05 -6.53 -9.40
N ASN A 93 -6.13 -6.60 -10.18
CA ASN A 93 -6.07 -6.89 -11.61
C ASN A 93 -6.13 -5.58 -12.40
N PRO A 94 -5.03 -5.12 -13.03
CA PRO A 94 -5.03 -3.90 -13.83
C PRO A 94 -5.98 -3.94 -15.03
N SER A 95 -6.23 -5.13 -15.60
CA SER A 95 -7.10 -5.29 -16.77
C SER A 95 -8.58 -5.08 -16.43
N GLU A 96 -8.99 -5.42 -15.22
CA GLU A 96 -10.38 -5.26 -14.76
C GLU A 96 -10.58 -4.04 -13.85
N GLY A 97 -9.49 -3.44 -13.37
CA GLY A 97 -9.53 -2.36 -12.39
C GLY A 97 -10.08 -2.77 -11.02
N LYS A 98 -10.01 -4.07 -10.68
CA LYS A 98 -10.64 -4.63 -9.47
C LYS A 98 -9.62 -5.22 -8.51
N VAL A 99 -9.92 -5.06 -7.21
CA VAL A 99 -9.24 -5.77 -6.13
C VAL A 99 -10.08 -6.96 -5.71
N PHE A 100 -9.46 -8.13 -5.59
CA PHE A 100 -10.12 -9.36 -5.16
C PHE A 100 -9.22 -10.15 -4.21
N VAL A 101 -9.81 -11.12 -3.50
CA VAL A 101 -9.08 -11.99 -2.57
C VAL A 101 -8.85 -13.35 -3.23
N ALA A 102 -7.61 -13.83 -3.18
CA ALA A 102 -7.32 -15.24 -3.47
C ALA A 102 -6.31 -15.82 -2.48
N ARG A 103 -6.40 -17.12 -2.23
CA ARG A 103 -5.58 -17.79 -1.22
C ARG A 103 -4.14 -18.03 -1.66
N THR A 104 -3.93 -18.22 -2.96
CA THR A 104 -2.67 -18.66 -3.56
C THR A 104 -2.39 -17.92 -4.85
N GLY A 105 -1.11 -17.63 -5.08
CA GLY A 105 -0.60 -17.05 -6.31
C GLY A 105 0.90 -17.33 -6.40
N VAL A 106 1.44 -17.30 -7.62
CA VAL A 106 2.88 -17.44 -7.86
C VAL A 106 3.49 -16.05 -7.90
N PHE A 107 4.26 -15.70 -6.86
CA PHE A 107 4.84 -14.37 -6.70
C PHE A 107 6.20 -14.29 -7.39
N LEU A 108 6.41 -13.27 -8.22
CA LEU A 108 7.65 -13.02 -8.96
C LEU A 108 8.60 -12.09 -8.19
N GLU A 109 8.84 -12.40 -6.92
CA GLU A 109 9.59 -11.50 -6.00
C GLU A 109 11.05 -11.29 -6.45
N LYS A 110 11.66 -12.31 -7.06
CA LYS A 110 13.03 -12.23 -7.60
C LYS A 110 13.13 -11.20 -8.72
N ASP A 111 12.18 -11.25 -9.65
CA ASP A 111 12.13 -10.33 -10.79
C ASP A 111 11.85 -8.91 -10.28
N PHE A 112 10.96 -8.77 -9.28
CA PHE A 112 10.65 -7.50 -8.66
C PHE A 112 11.88 -6.84 -8.00
N ILE A 113 12.69 -7.61 -7.27
CA ILE A 113 13.95 -7.11 -6.67
C ILE A 113 14.94 -6.70 -7.75
N SER A 114 15.09 -7.51 -8.81
CA SER A 114 16.03 -7.20 -9.90
C SER A 114 15.70 -5.89 -10.62
N LYS A 115 14.41 -5.60 -10.82
CA LYS A 115 13.93 -4.35 -11.43
C LYS A 115 14.23 -3.13 -10.55
N GLY A 116 14.12 -3.26 -9.22
CA GLY A 116 14.40 -2.17 -8.28
C GLY A 116 15.86 -1.71 -8.27
N ILE A 117 16.81 -2.60 -8.58
CA ILE A 117 18.25 -2.30 -8.63
C ILE A 117 18.61 -1.49 -9.90
N SER A 118 17.77 -1.53 -10.94
CA SER A 118 18.08 -0.98 -12.27
C SER A 118 17.63 0.48 -12.52
N GLY A 119 17.40 1.29 -11.48
CA GLY A 119 17.31 2.76 -11.64
C GLY A 119 15.92 3.39 -11.60
N ARG A 120 15.06 3.01 -10.64
CA ARG A 120 13.88 3.85 -10.33
C ARG A 120 14.32 5.13 -9.60
N LYS A 121 14.20 6.28 -10.26
CA LYS A 121 14.35 7.60 -9.64
C LYS A 121 13.13 7.86 -8.75
N VAL A 122 13.33 7.81 -7.43
CA VAL A 122 12.30 8.13 -6.44
C VAL A 122 12.17 9.65 -6.39
N GLU A 123 11.20 10.22 -7.10
CA GLU A 123 10.82 11.63 -6.94
C GLU A 123 9.93 11.76 -5.71
N LEU A 124 10.54 12.14 -4.59
CA LEU A 124 9.82 12.48 -3.36
C LEU A 124 9.39 13.94 -3.49
N GLU A 125 8.13 14.17 -3.86
CA GLU A 125 7.54 15.50 -3.71
C GLU A 125 7.37 15.79 -2.21
N GLU A 126 8.02 16.86 -1.75
CA GLU A 126 7.94 17.37 -0.40
C GLU A 126 6.72 18.29 -0.31
N ILE A 127 5.75 17.95 0.53
CA ILE A 127 4.57 18.79 0.75
C ILE A 127 5.02 19.97 1.61
N GLN A 128 5.16 21.15 1.00
CA GLN A 128 5.30 22.39 1.77
C GLN A 128 3.93 22.72 2.39
N GLU A 129 3.88 22.72 3.72
CA GLU A 129 2.71 23.23 4.46
C GLU A 129 2.49 24.69 4.03
N SER A 130 1.35 24.97 3.38
CA SER A 130 0.91 26.33 3.13
C SER A 130 0.62 26.98 4.49
N GLN A 131 1.46 27.94 4.89
CA GLN A 131 1.19 28.79 6.05
C GLN A 131 -0.19 29.42 5.89
N SER A 132 -1.08 29.15 6.84
CA SER A 132 -2.34 29.86 6.99
C SER A 132 -2.04 31.34 7.21
N ILE A 133 -2.43 32.18 6.25
CA ILE A 133 -2.45 33.63 6.45
C ILE A 133 -3.65 33.89 7.36
N ASP A 134 -3.38 34.08 8.65
CA ASP A 134 -4.31 34.73 9.57
C ASP A 134 -4.70 36.08 8.95
N THR A 135 -5.99 36.24 8.61
CA THR A 135 -6.54 37.54 8.19
C THR A 135 -7.07 38.22 9.45
N PRO A 136 -6.49 39.35 9.92
CA PRO A 136 -7.11 40.13 10.97
C PRO A 136 -8.39 40.78 10.43
N MET A 137 -9.47 40.54 11.15
CA MET A 137 -10.79 41.13 10.97
C MET A 137 -10.76 42.57 11.47
N GLU A 138 -10.44 43.54 10.60
CA GLU A 138 -10.57 44.96 10.89
C GLU A 138 -10.61 45.76 9.58
N GLU A 139 -11.79 45.90 8.99
CA GLU A 139 -12.22 47.05 8.15
C GLU A 139 -13.68 46.82 7.72
N LEU A 140 -14.60 46.97 8.67
CA LEU A 140 -16.04 47.07 8.39
C LEU A 140 -16.66 48.20 9.23
N GLU A 141 -16.02 49.37 9.26
CA GLU A 141 -16.58 50.58 9.91
C GLU A 141 -16.53 51.85 9.03
N GLN A 142 -16.09 51.78 7.76
CA GLN A 142 -16.03 52.98 6.91
C GLN A 142 -17.16 53.13 5.87
N GLU A 143 -18.01 52.12 5.64
CA GLU A 143 -19.12 52.26 4.67
C GLU A 143 -20.44 52.81 5.22
N THR A 144 -20.56 53.02 6.54
CA THR A 144 -21.81 53.56 7.14
C THR A 144 -21.78 55.09 7.31
N GLN A 145 -20.77 55.80 6.78
CA GLN A 145 -20.64 57.26 6.91
C GLN A 145 -20.61 58.06 5.59
N MET A 146 -20.83 57.41 4.43
CA MET A 146 -20.98 58.11 3.13
C MET A 146 -22.39 58.03 2.51
N SER A 147 -23.40 57.61 3.28
CA SER A 147 -24.82 57.73 2.89
C SER A 147 -25.58 58.65 3.84
N LEU A 148 -25.23 59.93 3.81
CA LEU A 148 -26.13 61.07 4.11
C LEU A 148 -26.00 62.09 2.99
#